data_AF-A0A662NUI7-F1
#
_entry.id   AF-A0A662NUI7-F1
#
_cell.length_a   1.000
_cell.length_b   1.000
_cell.length_c   1.000
_cell.angle_alpha   90.00
_cell.angle_beta   90.00
_cell.angle_gamma   90.00
#
_symmetry.space_group_name_H-M   'P 1'
#
loop_
_entity.id
_entity.type
_entity.pdbx_description
1 polymer ?
#
loop_
_entity_poly.entity_id
_entity_poly.type
_entity_poly.pdbx_seq_one_letter_code
_entity_poly.pdbx_strand_id
1 'polypeptide(L)' 'DSKVTYKEAEPFTTRIKTPDSSKAKRDLGFKLTVPLEEGIPRTIEWFKKVYGFKE' A
#
# COMPACT_ATOMS: atom_id res chain seq x y z
N ASP A 1 -2.75 -18.43 -1.82
CA ASP A 1 -4.05 -18.21 -1.16
C ASP A 1 -4.46 -19.22 -0.10
N SER A 2 -3.77 -20.35 0.09
CA SER A 2 -4.12 -21.35 1.11
C SER A 2 -4.02 -20.88 2.57
N LYS A 3 -3.39 -19.73 2.83
CA LYS A 3 -3.21 -19.14 4.16
C LYS A 3 -4.25 -18.05 4.51
N VAL A 4 -5.19 -17.75 3.61
CA VAL A 4 -6.15 -16.65 3.76
C VAL A 4 -7.56 -17.21 3.97
N THR A 5 -8.26 -16.73 4.99
CA THR A 5 -9.70 -16.97 5.18
C THR A 5 -10.47 -15.73 4.75
N TYR A 6 -11.28 -15.86 3.72
CA TYR A 6 -12.14 -14.77 3.25
C TYR A 6 -13.34 -14.60 4.17
N LYS A 7 -13.69 -13.35 4.46
CA LYS A 7 -14.85 -12.95 5.25
C LYS A 7 -15.63 -11.88 4.50
N GLU A 8 -16.91 -11.72 4.83
CA GLU A 8 -17.73 -10.64 4.27
C GLU A 8 -17.18 -9.27 4.67
N ALA A 9 -17.45 -8.27 3.82
CA ALA A 9 -17.02 -6.91 4.07
C ALA A 9 -17.82 -6.30 5.22
N GLU A 10 -17.12 -5.73 6.20
CA GLU A 10 -17.71 -4.99 7.31
C GLU A 10 -18.64 -3.86 6.79
N PRO A 11 -19.89 -3.75 7.30
CA PRO A 11 -20.94 -2.91 6.71
C PRO A 11 -20.63 -1.41 6.71
N PHE A 12 -19.73 -0.95 7.58
CA PHE A 12 -19.34 0.46 7.69
C PHE A 12 -18.03 0.80 6.96
N THR A 13 -17.44 -0.16 6.23
CA THR A 13 -16.19 0.07 5.53
C THR A 13 -16.41 0.71 4.16
N THR A 14 -15.84 1.90 3.98
CA THR A 14 -15.80 2.56 2.66
C THR A 14 -15.01 1.71 1.67
N ARG A 15 -15.62 1.35 0.54
CA ARG A 15 -14.99 0.52 -0.51
C ARG A 15 -13.78 1.18 -1.17
N ILE A 16 -13.86 2.49 -1.44
CA ILE A 16 -12.81 3.25 -2.11
C ILE A 16 -12.53 4.50 -1.30
N LYS A 17 -11.27 4.69 -0.91
CA LYS A 17 -10.79 5.83 -0.15
C LYS A 17 -9.72 6.59 -0.95
N THR A 18 -10.06 6.99 -2.18
CA THR A 18 -9.13 7.75 -3.03
C THR A 18 -9.13 9.23 -2.62
N PRO A 19 -8.03 9.76 -2.07
CA PRO A 19 -7.96 11.17 -1.70
C PRO A 19 -7.75 12.05 -2.93
N ASP A 20 -8.37 13.24 -2.96
CA ASP A 20 -7.97 14.28 -3.90
C ASP A 20 -6.66 14.94 -3.43
N SER A 21 -5.63 14.87 -4.28
CA SER A 21 -4.31 15.45 -4.03
C SER A 21 -4.04 16.71 -4.87
N SER A 22 -5.06 17.28 -5.51
CA SER A 22 -4.95 18.47 -6.38
C SER A 22 -4.25 19.65 -5.68
N LYS A 23 -4.63 19.95 -4.44
CA LYS A 23 -4.05 21.03 -3.62
C LYS A 23 -2.56 20.81 -3.35
N ALA A 24 -2.17 19.61 -2.93
CA ALA A 24 -0.76 19.30 -2.65
C ALA A 24 0.10 19.34 -3.92
N LYS A 25 -0.44 18.89 -5.06
CA LYS A 25 0.27 18.99 -6.35
C LYS A 25 0.53 20.45 -6.73
N ARG A 26 -0.48 21.32 -6.57
CA ARG A 26 -0.38 22.75 -6.89
C ARG A 26 0.55 23.51 -5.94
N ASP A 27 0.34 23.34 -4.64
CA ASP A 27 0.96 24.21 -3.62
C ASP A 27 2.33 23.71 -3.19
N LEU A 28 2.57 22.39 -3.25
CA LEU A 28 3.79 21.74 -2.72
C LEU A 28 4.60 20.99 -3.80
N GLY A 29 4.15 21.01 -5.06
CA GLY A 29 4.79 20.24 -6.12
C GLY A 29 4.76 18.73 -5.87
N PHE A 30 3.74 18.24 -5.14
CA PHE A 30 3.62 16.81 -4.81
C PHE A 30 3.64 15.93 -6.07
N LYS A 31 4.49 14.90 -6.06
CA LYS A 31 4.63 13.92 -7.14
C LYS A 31 4.74 12.51 -6.56
N LEU A 32 4.06 11.56 -7.20
CA LEU A 32 4.32 10.15 -6.98
C LEU A 32 5.61 9.79 -7.73
N THR A 33 6.62 9.35 -7.01
CA THR A 33 7.94 9.02 -7.57
C THR A 33 8.23 7.53 -7.62
N VAL A 34 7.42 6.73 -6.92
CA VAL A 34 7.58 5.27 -6.83
C VAL A 34 6.27 4.62 -7.23
N PRO A 35 6.23 3.81 -8.31
CA PRO A 35 5.06 3.03 -8.67
C PRO A 35 4.86 1.83 -7.73
N LEU A 36 3.66 1.25 -7.70
CA LEU A 36 3.34 0.14 -6.78
C LEU A 36 4.16 -1.11 -7.09
N GLU A 37 4.40 -1.36 -8.38
CA GLU A 37 5.20 -2.46 -8.91
C GLU A 37 6.64 -2.41 -8.40
N GLU A 38 7.13 -1.24 -7.99
CA GLU A 38 8.44 -1.03 -7.38
C GLU A 38 8.35 -1.00 -5.84
N GLY A 39 7.36 -0.28 -5.29
CA GLY A 39 7.21 -0.06 -3.85
C GLY A 39 6.89 -1.32 -3.07
N ILE A 40 6.03 -2.20 -3.61
CA ILE A 40 5.63 -3.45 -2.95
C ILE A 40 6.84 -4.40 -2.79
N PRO A 41 7.62 -4.74 -3.84
CA PRO A 41 8.82 -5.57 -3.68
C PRO A 41 9.82 -4.99 -2.70
N ARG A 42 10.09 -3.67 -2.75
CA ARG A 42 11.02 -3.02 -1.80
C ARG A 42 10.57 -3.18 -0.35
N THR A 43 9.26 -3.09 -0.10
CA THR A 43 8.70 -3.26 1.23
C THR A 43 8.85 -4.69 1.72
N ILE A 44 8.64 -5.69 0.85
CA ILE A 44 8.84 -7.11 1.17
C ILE A 44 10.30 -7.39 1.52
N GLU A 45 11.24 -6.90 0.72
CA GLU A 45 12.68 -7.11 0.96
C GLU A 45 13.14 -6.44 2.26
N TRP A 46 12.67 -5.22 2.54
CA TRP A 46 12.87 -4.58 3.83
C TRP A 46 12.32 -5.44 4.98
N PHE A 47 11.11 -5.97 4.84
CA PHE A 47 10.48 -6.80 5.88
C PHE A 47 11.28 -8.08 6.16
N LYS A 48 11.71 -8.80 5.11
CA LYS A 48 12.54 -10.00 5.24
C LYS A 48 13.82 -9.70 6.03
N LYS A 49 14.48 -8.58 5.71
CA LYS A 49 15.72 -8.13 6.38
C LYS A 49 15.48 -7.79 7.86
N VAL A 50 14.44 -7.04 8.17
CA VAL A 50 14.17 -6.56 9.54
C VAL A 50 13.71 -7.69 10.46
N TYR A 51 12.86 -8.58 9.96
CA TYR A 51 12.25 -9.63 10.78
C TYR A 51 12.95 -10.99 10.64
N GLY A 52 14.09 -11.04 9.94
CA GLY A 52 14.94 -12.23 9.85
C GLY A 52 14.29 -13.40 9.13
N PHE A 53 13.42 -13.12 8.15
CA PHE A 53 12.77 -14.15 7.34
C PHE A 53 13.84 -14.85 6.49
N LYS A 54 14.23 -16.06 6.90
CA LYS A 54 15.02 -16.97 6.08
C LYS A 54 14.03 -17.81 5.27
N GLU A 55 14.25 -17.89 3.96
CA GLU A 55 13.48 -18.77 3.07
C GLU A 55 13.59 -20.24 3.47
#